data_AF-A0A845YA55-F1
#
_entry.id   AF-A0A845YA55-F1
#
_cell.length_a   1.000
_cell.length_b   1.000
_cell.length_c   1.000
_cell.angle_alpha   90.00
_cell.angle_beta   90.00
_cell.angle_gamma   90.00
#
_symmetry.space_group_name_H-M   'P 1'
#
loop_
_entity.id
_entity.type
_entity.pdbx_description
1 polymer ?
#
loop_
_entity_poly.entity_id
_entity_poly.type
_entity_poly.pdbx_seq_one_letter_code
_entity_poly.pdbx_strand_id
1 'polypeptide(L)'
;MNNPFEQLGIAPDASPEEIKRAYHAKLKEFPAHTHPQEFKAVRTAYDTVRKGSTVTVEEFFKRKPLEASFDDQVLATLRKQAMAKIQLDIKTLARLTF
;
A
#
# COMPACT_ATOMS: atom_id res chain seq x y z
N MET A 1 11.80 -29.79 -3.55
CA MET A 1 11.82 -28.37 -3.16
C MET A 1 10.66 -27.69 -3.86
N ASN A 2 9.63 -27.28 -3.12
CA ASN A 2 8.38 -26.78 -3.71
C ASN A 2 8.50 -25.27 -3.92
N ASN A 3 8.72 -24.84 -5.17
CA ASN A 3 8.85 -23.43 -5.49
C ASN A 3 7.43 -22.80 -5.47
N PRO A 4 7.13 -21.84 -4.60
CA PRO A 4 5.77 -21.31 -4.45
C PRO A 4 5.26 -20.64 -5.74
N PHE A 5 6.15 -20.12 -6.57
CA PHE A 5 5.84 -19.56 -7.89
C PHE A 5 5.34 -20.61 -8.88
N GLU A 6 5.98 -21.78 -8.93
CA GLU A 6 5.56 -22.92 -9.76
C GLU A 6 4.18 -23.44 -9.32
N GLN A 7 3.92 -23.45 -8.01
CA GLN A 7 2.65 -23.90 -7.46
C GLN A 7 1.48 -22.97 -7.79
N LEU A 8 1.77 -21.67 -7.92
CA LEU A 8 0.82 -20.66 -8.39
C LEU A 8 0.77 -20.56 -9.92
N GLY A 9 1.72 -21.20 -10.64
CA GLY A 9 1.83 -21.13 -12.10
C GLY A 9 2.23 -19.74 -12.59
N ILE A 10 3.03 -19.02 -11.82
CA ILE A 10 3.44 -17.64 -12.10
C ILE A 10 4.96 -17.54 -12.26
N ALA A 11 5.41 -16.54 -13.02
CA ALA A 11 6.83 -16.22 -13.11
C ALA A 11 7.37 -15.73 -11.75
N PRO A 12 8.66 -15.94 -11.45
CA PRO A 12 9.30 -15.42 -10.23
C PRO A 12 9.33 -13.88 -10.16
N ASP A 13 9.20 -13.21 -11.31
CA ASP A 13 9.15 -11.74 -11.44
C ASP A 13 7.70 -11.21 -11.65
N ALA A 14 6.68 -12.05 -11.42
CA ALA A 14 5.30 -11.69 -11.68
C ALA A 14 4.85 -10.50 -10.82
N SER A 15 4.10 -9.58 -11.44
CA SER A 15 3.57 -8.41 -10.74
C SER A 15 2.59 -8.83 -9.63
N PRO A 16 2.46 -8.07 -8.53
CA PRO A 16 1.48 -8.34 -7.47
C PRO A 16 0.03 -8.49 -7.97
N GLU A 17 -0.32 -7.89 -9.11
CA GLU A 17 -1.63 -8.07 -9.75
C GLU A 17 -1.78 -9.44 -10.42
N GLU A 18 -0.73 -9.93 -11.07
CA GLU A 18 -0.70 -11.25 -11.71
C GLU A 18 -0.73 -12.37 -10.67
N ILE A 19 0.00 -12.20 -9.56
CA ILE A 19 -0.01 -13.11 -8.41
C ILE A 19 -1.44 -13.25 -7.86
N LYS A 20 -2.16 -12.14 -7.70
CA LYS A 20 -3.57 -12.16 -7.24
C LYS A 20 -4.48 -12.84 -8.26
N ARG A 21 -4.32 -12.56 -9.55
CA ARG A 21 -5.14 -13.17 -10.61
C ARG A 21 -4.98 -14.68 -10.64
N ALA A 22 -3.74 -15.17 -10.58
CA ALA A 22 -3.44 -16.60 -10.55
C ALA A 22 -4.00 -17.28 -9.30
N TYR A 23 -3.86 -16.65 -8.13
CA TYR A 23 -4.47 -17.13 -6.89
C TYR A 23 -6.00 -17.25 -7.00
N HIS A 24 -6.67 -16.24 -7.54
CA HIS A 24 -8.13 -16.29 -7.75
C HIS A 24 -8.57 -17.36 -8.76
N ALA A 25 -7.78 -17.60 -9.81
CA ALA A 25 -8.05 -18.68 -10.76
C ALA A 25 -7.95 -20.05 -10.08
N LYS A 26 -6.86 -20.28 -9.33
CA LYS A 26 -6.65 -21.52 -8.56
C LYS A 26 -7.71 -21.73 -7.48
N LEU A 27 -8.20 -20.67 -6.83
CA LEU A 27 -9.29 -20.76 -5.87
C LEU A 27 -10.63 -21.19 -6.49
N LYS A 28 -10.87 -20.82 -7.76
CA LYS A 28 -12.06 -21.24 -8.50
C LYS A 28 -11.95 -22.69 -8.96
N GLU A 29 -10.76 -23.12 -9.37
CA GLU A 29 -10.49 -24.52 -9.76
C GLU A 29 -10.45 -25.47 -8.56
N PHE A 30 -9.98 -25.01 -7.39
CA PHE A 30 -9.84 -25.81 -6.18
C PHE A 30 -10.63 -25.19 -5.02
N PRO A 31 -11.97 -25.39 -4.97
CA PRO A 31 -12.78 -24.93 -3.87
C PRO A 31 -12.36 -25.58 -2.55
N ALA A 32 -12.41 -24.81 -1.46
CA ALA A 32 -12.07 -25.28 -0.12
C ALA A 32 -12.94 -26.47 0.34
N HIS A 33 -14.17 -26.58 -0.18
CA HIS A 33 -15.08 -27.67 0.16
C HIS A 33 -14.73 -29.00 -0.54
N THR A 34 -14.03 -28.94 -1.69
CA THR A 34 -13.73 -30.13 -2.51
C THR A 34 -12.29 -30.59 -2.31
N HIS A 35 -11.37 -29.64 -2.19
CA HIS A 35 -9.92 -29.90 -2.13
C HIS A 35 -9.24 -29.07 -1.04
N PRO A 36 -9.44 -29.42 0.25
CA PRO A 36 -8.92 -28.65 1.38
C PRO A 36 -7.38 -28.64 1.43
N GLN A 37 -6.74 -29.72 0.96
CA GLN A 37 -5.27 -29.83 0.91
C GLN A 37 -4.67 -28.90 -0.13
N GLU A 38 -5.19 -28.92 -1.36
CA GLU A 38 -4.76 -28.05 -2.46
C GLU A 38 -5.00 -26.58 -2.13
N PHE A 39 -6.15 -26.26 -1.55
CA PHE A 39 -6.47 -24.90 -1.11
C PHE A 39 -5.43 -24.37 -0.10
N LYS A 40 -5.08 -25.19 0.90
CA LYS A 40 -4.06 -24.81 1.90
C LYS A 40 -2.71 -24.59 1.23
N ALA A 41 -2.34 -25.46 0.30
CA ALA A 41 -1.09 -25.40 -0.41
C ALA A 41 -1.00 -24.11 -1.27
N VAL A 42 -2.05 -23.78 -2.04
CA VAL A 42 -2.15 -22.55 -2.85
C VAL A 42 -2.10 -21.30 -1.98
N ARG A 43 -2.79 -21.31 -0.83
CA ARG A 43 -2.78 -20.19 0.12
C ARG A 43 -1.40 -19.97 0.75
N THR A 44 -0.70 -21.04 1.12
CA THR A 44 0.66 -20.96 1.67
C THR A 44 1.62 -20.41 0.62
N ALA A 45 1.55 -20.87 -0.63
CA ALA A 45 2.37 -20.35 -1.72
C ALA A 45 2.15 -18.85 -1.93
N TYR A 46 0.89 -18.39 -1.93
CA TYR A 46 0.56 -16.96 -2.08
C TYR A 46 1.09 -16.12 -0.93
N ASP A 47 0.99 -16.60 0.32
CA ASP A 47 1.50 -15.88 1.50
C ASP A 47 3.03 -15.74 1.44
N THR A 48 3.75 -16.78 1.01
CA THR A 48 5.21 -16.75 0.84
C THR A 48 5.63 -15.75 -0.25
N VAL A 49 4.98 -15.76 -1.41
CA VAL A 49 5.26 -14.81 -2.51
C VAL A 49 4.94 -13.38 -2.07
N ARG A 50 3.82 -13.18 -1.38
CA ARG A 50 3.41 -11.87 -0.87
C ARG A 50 4.41 -11.32 0.15
N LYS A 51 4.84 -12.12 1.13
CA LYS A 51 5.82 -11.70 2.14
C LYS A 51 7.20 -11.38 1.56
N GLY A 52 7.61 -12.09 0.51
CA GLY A 52 8.86 -11.78 -0.20
C GLY A 52 8.78 -10.51 -1.05
N SER A 53 7.59 -10.15 -1.54
CA SER A 53 7.37 -8.98 -2.41
C SER A 53 6.94 -7.72 -1.66
N THR A 54 6.53 -7.83 -0.40
CA THR A 54 6.31 -6.66 0.43
C THR A 54 7.66 -6.11 0.87
N VAL A 55 8.15 -5.10 0.16
CA VAL A 55 8.86 -4.01 0.84
C VAL A 55 7.87 -3.54 1.91
N THR A 56 8.08 -3.99 3.15
CA THR A 56 7.16 -3.69 4.24
C THR A 56 6.99 -2.18 4.29
N VAL A 57 5.80 -1.70 4.63
CA VAL A 57 5.55 -0.27 4.84
C VAL A 57 6.63 0.31 5.79
N GLU A 58 7.05 -0.48 6.77
CA GLU A 58 8.18 -0.22 7.67
C GLU A 58 9.54 -0.06 6.95
N GLU A 59 9.80 -0.86 5.92
CA GLU A 59 11.03 -0.80 5.13
C GLU A 59 11.02 0.36 4.12
N PHE A 60 9.82 0.70 3.61
CA PHE A 60 9.59 1.91 2.85
C PHE A 60 9.81 3.17 3.70
N PHE A 61 9.26 3.23 4.92
CA PHE A 61 9.46 4.34 5.87
C PHE A 61 10.87 4.40 6.48
N LYS A 62 11.65 3.31 6.43
CA LYS A 62 13.08 3.31 6.76
C LYS A 62 13.93 4.01 5.70
N ARG A 63 13.47 4.12 4.45
CA ARG A 63 14.18 4.95 3.47
C ARG A 63 14.03 6.40 3.89
N LYS A 64 15.17 7.07 4.14
CA LYS A 64 15.18 8.51 4.44
C LYS A 64 14.35 9.23 3.38
N PRO A 65 13.33 10.01 3.77
CA PRO A 65 12.61 10.83 2.82
C PRO A 65 13.62 11.74 2.13
N LEU A 66 13.49 11.91 0.82
CA LEU A 66 14.22 12.92 0.07
C LEU A 66 13.97 14.24 0.80
N GLU A 67 15.02 14.80 1.40
CA GLU A 67 14.94 16.07 2.10
C GLU A 67 14.60 17.11 1.04
N ALA A 68 13.30 17.39 0.89
CA ALA A 68 12.83 18.48 0.07
C ALA A 68 13.31 19.76 0.75
N SER A 69 14.46 20.26 0.30
CA SER A 69 14.96 21.56 0.69
C SER A 69 14.01 22.59 0.09
N PHE A 70 13.09 23.09 0.90
CA PHE A 70 12.32 24.27 0.55
C PHE A 70 13.17 25.49 0.86
N ASP A 71 13.38 26.36 -0.13
CA ASP A 71 14.00 27.66 0.09
C ASP A 71 13.27 28.43 1.20
N ASP A 72 14.02 28.91 2.19
CA ASP A 72 13.51 29.61 3.37
C ASP A 72 12.63 30.82 2.99
N GLN A 73 12.96 31.45 1.85
CA GLN A 73 12.22 32.56 1.27
C GLN A 73 10.83 32.17 0.77
N VAL A 74 10.67 30.95 0.23
CA VAL A 74 9.38 30.43 -0.23
C VAL A 74 8.47 30.17 0.97
N LEU A 75 9.02 29.59 2.05
CA LEU A 75 8.29 29.36 3.29
C LEU A 75 7.86 30.68 3.96
N ALA A 76 8.73 31.70 3.97
CA ALA A 76 8.41 33.01 4.50
C ALA A 76 7.27 33.69 3.71
N THR A 77 7.28 33.55 2.38
CA THR A 77 6.24 34.10 1.50
C THR A 77 4.92 33.38 1.70
N LEU A 78 4.94 32.04 1.74
CA LEU A 78 3.75 31.22 1.98
C LEU A 78 3.13 31.51 3.35
N ARG A 79 3.95 31.69 4.39
CA ARG A 79 3.49 32.07 5.73
C ARG A 79 2.79 33.42 5.73
N LYS A 80 3.36 34.44 5.05
CA LYS A 80 2.72 35.76 4.91
C LYS A 80 1.38 35.67 4.17
N GLN A 81 1.32 34.88 3.10
CA GLN A 81 0.08 34.67 2.34
C GLN A 81 -0.97 33.91 3.13
N ALA A 82 -0.59 32.86 3.87
CA ALA A 82 -1.50 32.12 4.73
C ALA A 82 -2.07 33.03 5.83
N MET A 83 -1.23 33.81 6.50
CA MET A 83 -1.69 34.76 7.53
C MET A 83 -2.60 35.86 6.96
N ALA A 84 -2.35 36.34 5.74
CA ALA A 84 -3.23 37.30 5.08
C ALA A 84 -4.58 36.71 4.68
N LYS A 85 -4.63 35.40 4.39
CA LYS A 85 -5.84 34.69 3.96
C LYS A 85 -6.66 34.13 5.13
N ILE A 86 -6.02 33.90 6.28
CA ILE A 86 -6.69 33.55 7.55
C ILE A 86 -7.20 34.86 8.20
N GLN A 87 -8.10 35.55 7.49
CA GLN A 87 -8.99 36.51 8.14
C GLN A 87 -10.19 35.74 8.69
N LEU A 88 -9.98 34.93 9.73
CA LEU A 88 -11.12 34.50 10.54
C LEU A 88 -11.42 35.60 11.55
N ASP A 89 -12.39 36.43 11.20
CA ASP A 89 -13.01 37.36 12.14
C ASP A 89 -13.70 36.58 13.26
N ILE A 90 -13.57 37.04 14.51
CA ILE A 90 -14.10 36.38 15.70
C ILE A 90 -15.62 36.18 15.59
N LYS A 91 -16.37 37.07 14.91
CA LYS A 91 -17.81 36.86 14.68
C LYS A 91 -18.08 35.70 13.73
N THR A 92 -17.19 35.42 12.79
CA THR A 92 -17.30 34.28 11.86
C THR A 92 -17.11 32.97 12.62
N LEU A 93 -16.15 32.93 13.56
CA LEU A 93 -15.90 31.76 14.39
C LEU A 93 -17.06 31.50 15.38
N ALA A 94 -17.63 32.56 15.95
CA ALA A 94 -18.78 32.45 16.86
C ALA A 94 -20.07 32.01 16.16
N ARG A 95 -20.24 32.29 14.87
CA ARG A 95 -21.43 31.90 14.08
C ARG A 95 -21.36 30.48 13.53
N LEU A 96 -20.21 29.82 13.65
CA LEU A 96 -19.98 28.43 13.24
C LEU A 96 -20.13 27.45 14.42
N THR A 97 -20.14 27.96 15.66
CA THR A 97 -20.27 27.17 16.89
C THR A 97 -21.65 27.29 17.58
N PHE A 98 -22.58 28.05 17.02
CA PHE A 98 -23.98 28.17 17.47
C PHE A 98 -24.92 28.13 16.26
#